data_AF-E1K051-F1
#
_entry.id   AF-E1K051-F1
#
_cell.length_a   1.000
_cell.length_b   1.000
_cell.length_c   1.000
_cell.angle_alpha   90.00
_cell.angle_beta   90.00
_cell.angle_gamma   90.00
#
_symmetry.space_group_name_H-M   'P 1'
#
loop_
_entity.id
_entity.type
_entity.pdbx_description
1 polymer ?
#
loop_
_entity_poly.entity_id
_entity_poly.type
_entity_poly.pdbx_seq_one_letter_code
_entity_poly.pdbx_strand_id
1 'polypeptide(L)'
;MPDNLQRARAFLLETHQLGPAETEEALCVAASVLRMGLTRLDAAIRAGDGEQCAEQAHALKGNLLNLGLPDLAALAAKAMEPARTEDFEAVRETGTSLTTALGPFWK
;
A
#
# COMPACT_ATOMS: atom_id res chain seq x y z
N MET A 1 20.49 1.77 -1.04
CA MET A 1 19.45 1.50 -0.03
C MET A 1 18.70 0.24 -0.45
N PRO A 2 18.32 -0.65 0.49
CA PRO A 2 17.50 -1.82 0.14
C PRO A 2 16.19 -1.35 -0.49
N ASP A 3 15.73 -2.07 -1.52
CA ASP A 3 14.42 -1.81 -2.10
C ASP A 3 13.30 -2.17 -1.09
N ASN A 4 12.07 -1.72 -1.33
CA ASN A 4 10.96 -1.88 -0.38
C ASN A 4 10.60 -3.36 -0.14
N LEU A 5 10.87 -4.26 -1.09
CA LEU A 5 10.64 -5.69 -0.92
C LEU A 5 11.65 -6.28 0.07
N GLN A 6 12.93 -5.92 -0.06
CA GLN A 6 13.97 -6.32 0.90
C GLN A 6 13.69 -5.80 2.30
N ARG A 7 13.22 -4.56 2.43
CA ARG A 7 12.82 -3.97 3.72
C ARG A 7 11.67 -4.76 4.36
N ALA A 8 10.64 -5.07 3.59
CA ALA A 8 9.51 -5.86 4.07
C ALA A 8 9.91 -7.29 4.45
N ARG A 9 10.74 -7.94 3.64
CA ARG A 9 11.30 -9.26 3.95
C ARG A 9 12.07 -9.26 5.27
N ALA A 10 12.97 -8.28 5.46
CA ALA A 10 13.72 -8.15 6.71
C ALA A 10 12.78 -7.93 7.91
N PHE A 11 11.77 -7.09 7.77
CA PHE A 11 10.78 -6.85 8.83
C PHE A 11 10.02 -8.12 9.23
N LEU A 12 9.58 -8.92 8.25
CA LEU A 12 8.88 -10.18 8.50
C LEU A 12 9.77 -11.23 9.19
N LEU A 13 11.03 -11.33 8.78
CA LEU A 13 12.01 -12.24 9.39
C LEU A 13 12.40 -11.80 10.80
N GLU A 14 12.68 -10.51 11.01
CA GLU A 14 13.29 -10.02 12.25
C GLU A 14 12.25 -9.62 13.30
N THR A 15 11.16 -8.98 12.88
CA THR A 15 10.13 -8.47 13.80
C THR A 15 9.01 -9.46 14.00
N HIS A 16 8.50 -10.08 12.93
CA HIS A 16 7.45 -11.09 13.01
C HIS A 16 7.98 -12.51 13.26
N GLN A 17 9.32 -12.70 13.24
CA GLN A 17 9.98 -13.99 13.50
C GLN A 17 9.47 -15.11 12.61
N LEU A 18 9.03 -14.79 11.38
CA LEU A 18 8.58 -15.78 10.42
C LEU A 18 9.78 -16.57 9.89
N GLY A 19 9.55 -17.85 9.58
CA GLY A 19 10.52 -18.63 8.81
C GLY A 19 10.67 -18.08 7.39
N PRO A 20 11.76 -18.43 6.67
CA PRO A 20 11.95 -17.97 5.28
C PRO A 20 10.79 -18.32 4.35
N ALA A 21 10.24 -19.53 4.46
CA ALA A 21 9.10 -19.97 3.63
C ALA A 21 7.82 -19.18 3.94
N GLU A 22 7.51 -18.98 5.22
CA GLU A 22 6.35 -18.21 5.68
C GLU A 22 6.46 -16.73 5.28
N THR A 23 7.69 -16.20 5.28
CA THR A 23 7.96 -14.83 4.83
C THR A 23 7.66 -14.66 3.34
N GLU A 24 8.10 -15.58 2.49
CA GLU A 24 7.78 -15.50 1.05
C GLU A 24 6.27 -15.64 0.81
N GLU A 25 5.58 -16.54 1.52
CA GLU A 25 4.12 -16.65 1.44
C GLU A 25 3.41 -15.35 1.88
N ALA A 26 3.83 -14.78 3.01
CA ALA A 26 3.30 -13.51 3.52
C ALA A 26 3.53 -12.37 2.52
N LEU A 27 4.70 -12.31 1.88
CA LEU A 27 5.00 -11.32 0.84
C LEU A 27 4.12 -11.52 -0.41
N CYS A 28 3.85 -12.76 -0.84
CA CYS A 28 2.94 -13.04 -1.96
C CYS A 28 1.49 -12.61 -1.64
N VAL A 29 1.01 -12.90 -0.43
CA VAL A 29 -0.31 -12.47 0.05
C VAL A 29 -0.37 -10.94 0.10
N ALA A 30 0.64 -10.31 0.69
CA ALA A 30 0.71 -8.86 0.80
C ALA A 30 0.74 -8.17 -0.58
N ALA A 31 1.50 -8.68 -1.54
CA ALA A 31 1.51 -8.17 -2.91
C ALA A 31 0.12 -8.23 -3.54
N SER A 32 -0.61 -9.33 -3.34
CA SER A 32 -1.97 -9.50 -3.85
C SER A 32 -2.95 -8.50 -3.23
N VAL A 33 -2.88 -8.33 -1.90
CA VAL A 33 -3.74 -7.38 -1.16
C VAL A 33 -3.45 -5.93 -1.55
N LEU A 34 -2.17 -5.55 -1.63
CA LEU A 34 -1.77 -4.20 -2.02
C LEU A 34 -2.22 -3.87 -3.45
N ARG A 35 -2.03 -4.80 -4.40
CA ARG A 35 -2.49 -4.64 -5.78
C ARG A 35 -4.01 -4.47 -5.87
N MET A 36 -4.74 -5.27 -5.10
CA MET A 36 -6.20 -5.17 -5.06
C MET A 36 -6.66 -3.86 -4.42
N GLY A 37 -6.00 -3.39 -3.35
CA GLY A 37 -6.28 -2.09 -2.73
C GLY A 37 -6.04 -0.92 -3.68
N LEU A 38 -4.93 -0.94 -4.43
CA LEU A 38 -4.64 0.07 -5.45
C LEU A 38 -5.67 0.05 -6.60
N THR A 39 -6.11 -1.14 -7.02
CA THR A 39 -7.14 -1.29 -8.05
C THR A 39 -8.49 -0.73 -7.57
N ARG A 40 -8.86 -1.00 -6.33
CA ARG A 40 -10.10 -0.48 -5.71
C ARG A 40 -10.04 1.03 -5.52
N LEU A 41 -8.87 1.57 -5.16
CA LEU A 41 -8.66 3.01 -5.07
C LEU A 41 -8.87 3.68 -6.44
N ASP A 42 -8.29 3.14 -7.51
CA ASP A 42 -8.52 3.65 -8.88
C ASP A 42 -10.00 3.57 -9.29
N ALA A 43 -10.69 2.49 -8.94
CA ALA A 43 -12.11 2.36 -9.20
C ALA A 43 -12.95 3.42 -8.45
N ALA A 44 -12.64 3.67 -7.18
CA ALA A 44 -13.30 4.69 -6.37
C ALA A 44 -13.06 6.11 -6.91
N ILE A 45 -11.83 6.41 -7.36
CA ILE A 45 -11.47 7.66 -8.04
C ILE A 45 -12.34 7.86 -9.29
N ARG A 46 -12.46 6.83 -10.13
CA ARG A 46 -13.28 6.91 -11.37
C ARG A 46 -14.77 7.05 -11.09
N ALA A 47 -15.25 6.50 -9.97
CA ALA A 47 -16.63 6.62 -9.53
C ALA A 47 -16.93 7.98 -8.86
N GLY A 48 -15.91 8.76 -8.52
CA GLY A 48 -16.08 9.99 -7.73
C GLY A 48 -16.50 9.70 -6.28
N ASP A 49 -16.11 8.55 -5.73
CA ASP A 49 -16.51 8.12 -4.39
C ASP A 49 -15.40 8.44 -3.38
N GLY A 50 -15.51 9.60 -2.73
CA GLY A 50 -14.54 10.09 -1.75
C GLY A 50 -14.46 9.22 -0.49
N GLU A 51 -15.59 8.70 -0.01
CA GLU A 51 -15.63 7.81 1.16
C GLU A 51 -14.87 6.52 0.86
N GLN A 52 -15.16 5.90 -0.28
CA GLN A 52 -14.49 4.69 -0.69
C GLN A 52 -12.99 4.93 -0.96
N CYS A 53 -12.61 6.08 -1.52
CA CYS A 53 -11.21 6.47 -1.67
C CYS A 53 -10.48 6.53 -0.31
N ALA A 54 -11.08 7.18 0.68
CA ALA A 54 -10.50 7.29 2.02
C ALA A 54 -10.38 5.92 2.70
N GLU A 55 -11.38 5.04 2.53
CA GLU A 55 -11.35 3.68 3.06
C GLU A 55 -10.23 2.85 2.42
N GLN A 56 -10.08 2.87 1.08
CA GLN A 56 -9.02 2.13 0.41
C GLN A 56 -7.62 2.69 0.77
N ALA A 57 -7.47 4.01 0.90
CA ALA A 57 -6.24 4.62 1.40
C ALA A 57 -5.90 4.17 2.84
N HIS A 58 -6.92 4.02 3.70
CA HIS A 58 -6.76 3.51 5.06
C HIS A 58 -6.35 2.04 5.10
N ALA A 59 -7.00 1.20 4.29
CA ALA A 59 -6.64 -0.20 4.16
C ALA A 59 -5.19 -0.37 3.64
N LEU A 60 -4.78 0.41 2.64
CA LEU A 60 -3.40 0.41 2.11
C LEU A 60 -2.40 0.80 3.20
N LYS A 61 -2.68 1.87 3.96
CA LYS A 61 -1.85 2.27 5.11
C LYS A 61 -1.65 1.12 6.10
N GLY A 62 -2.71 0.43 6.49
CA GLY A 62 -2.63 -0.70 7.43
C GLY A 62 -1.74 -1.83 6.92
N ASN A 63 -1.93 -2.24 5.66
CA ASN A 63 -1.12 -3.29 5.03
C ASN A 63 0.36 -2.89 4.95
N LEU A 64 0.67 -1.64 4.63
CA LEU A 64 2.05 -1.14 4.56
C LEU A 64 2.73 -1.11 5.93
N LEU A 65 1.99 -0.82 7.00
CA LEU A 65 2.51 -0.90 8.37
C LEU A 65 2.83 -2.35 8.78
N ASN A 66 1.98 -3.30 8.41
CA ASN A 66 2.21 -4.73 8.65
C ASN A 66 3.44 -5.28 7.90
N LEU A 67 3.95 -4.53 6.91
CA LEU A 67 5.16 -4.86 6.16
C LEU A 67 6.39 -4.06 6.61
N GLY A 68 6.29 -3.24 7.67
CA GLY A 68 7.41 -2.42 8.12
C GLY A 68 7.78 -1.30 7.13
N LEU A 69 6.81 -0.78 6.38
CA LEU A 69 6.99 0.30 5.40
C LEU A 69 6.27 1.59 5.85
N PRO A 70 6.69 2.22 6.98
CA PRO A 70 5.98 3.35 7.58
C PRO A 70 5.98 4.62 6.72
N ASP A 71 7.02 4.81 5.90
CA ASP A 71 7.13 5.89 4.91
C ASP A 71 6.06 5.75 3.82
N LEU A 72 5.84 4.54 3.31
CA LEU A 72 4.77 4.30 2.33
C LEU A 72 3.39 4.34 2.99
N ALA A 73 3.26 3.88 4.24
CA ALA A 73 2.02 4.02 4.99
C ALA A 73 1.64 5.49 5.21
N ALA A 74 2.63 6.36 5.49
CA ALA A 74 2.43 7.80 5.58
C ALA A 74 2.04 8.40 4.21
N LEU A 75 2.63 7.93 3.11
CA LEU A 75 2.21 8.31 1.76
C LEU A 75 0.74 7.93 1.50
N ALA A 76 0.32 6.70 1.81
CA ALA A 76 -1.08 6.28 1.69
C ALA A 76 -2.02 7.14 2.54
N ALA A 77 -1.59 7.53 3.74
CA ALA A 77 -2.37 8.42 4.60
C ALA A 77 -2.61 9.81 4.00
N LYS A 78 -1.70 10.31 3.14
CA LYS A 78 -1.86 11.61 2.47
C LYS A 78 -3.06 11.64 1.50
N ALA A 79 -3.52 10.50 1.01
CA ALA A 79 -4.70 10.44 0.15
C ALA A 79 -6.03 10.60 0.90
N MET A 80 -6.04 10.46 2.23
CA MET A 80 -7.30 10.48 3.00
C MET A 80 -7.96 11.86 3.03
N GLU A 81 -7.17 12.93 3.20
CA GLU A 81 -7.72 14.28 3.24
C GLU A 81 -8.22 14.74 1.84
N PRO A 82 -7.44 14.60 0.75
CA PRO A 82 -7.93 14.85 -0.60
C PRO A 82 -9.18 14.06 -0.95
N ALA A 83 -9.29 12.80 -0.51
CA ALA A 83 -10.48 12.00 -0.72
C ALA A 83 -11.73 12.60 -0.06
N ARG A 84 -11.60 13.21 1.12
CA ARG A 84 -12.70 13.88 1.83
C ARG A 84 -13.12 15.19 1.18
N THR A 85 -12.17 15.89 0.57
CA THR A 85 -12.42 17.14 -0.16
C THR A 85 -12.67 16.90 -1.65
N GLU A 86 -12.86 15.64 -2.07
CA GLU A 86 -13.11 15.22 -3.45
C GLU A 86 -12.04 15.66 -4.46
N ASP A 87 -10.80 15.90 -3.99
CA ASP A 87 -9.64 16.15 -4.82
C ASP A 87 -9.06 14.81 -5.33
N PHE A 88 -9.78 14.22 -6.28
CA PHE A 88 -9.43 12.93 -6.87
C PHE A 88 -8.12 12.95 -7.67
N GLU A 89 -7.64 14.12 -8.08
CA GLU A 89 -6.34 14.26 -8.73
C GLU A 89 -5.21 13.98 -7.74
N ALA A 90 -5.24 14.62 -6.56
CA ALA A 90 -4.26 14.37 -5.51
C ALA A 90 -4.32 12.92 -4.96
N VAL A 91 -5.51 12.32 -4.88
CA VAL A 91 -5.65 10.88 -4.54
C VAL A 91 -4.95 10.01 -5.59
N ARG A 92 -5.15 10.30 -6.89
CA ARG A 92 -4.53 9.56 -8.01
C ARG A 92 -3.01 9.70 -8.05
N GLU A 93 -2.47 10.90 -7.76
CA GLU A 93 -1.03 11.11 -7.65
C GLU A 93 -0.41 10.25 -6.54
N THR A 94 -1.11 10.16 -5.39
CA THR A 94 -0.71 9.31 -4.28
C THR A 94 -0.72 7.82 -4.67
N GLY A 95 -1.80 7.35 -5.32
CA GLY A 95 -1.90 5.98 -5.81
C GLY A 95 -0.82 5.62 -6.83
N THR A 96 -0.48 6.55 -7.72
CA THR A 96 0.61 6.39 -8.71
C THR A 96 1.97 6.30 -8.03
N SER A 97 2.21 7.16 -7.04
CA SER A 97 3.44 7.16 -6.25
C SER A 97 3.63 5.85 -5.47
N LEU A 98 2.56 5.33 -4.85
CA LEU A 98 2.56 4.03 -4.18
C LEU A 98 2.82 2.88 -5.16
N THR A 99 2.15 2.87 -6.32
CA THR A 99 2.33 1.84 -7.35
C THR A 99 3.79 1.76 -7.81
N THR A 100 4.42 2.93 -7.99
CA THR A 100 5.84 3.04 -8.38
C THR A 100 6.75 2.54 -7.27
N ALA A 101 6.54 2.98 -6.02
CA ALA A 101 7.36 2.57 -4.87
C ALA A 101 7.26 1.07 -4.58
N LEU A 102 6.10 0.46 -4.86
CA LEU A 102 5.85 -0.97 -4.69
C LEU A 102 6.24 -1.80 -5.92
N GLY A 103 6.80 -1.19 -6.97
CA GLY A 103 7.27 -1.87 -8.19
C GLY A 103 7.98 -3.23 -7.96
N PRO A 104 8.89 -3.35 -6.97
CA PRO A 104 9.56 -4.61 -6.66
C PRO A 104 8.62 -5.77 -6.23
N PHE A 105 7.45 -5.49 -5.65
CA PHE A 105 6.46 -6.51 -5.23
C PHE A 105 5.72 -7.15 -6.41
N TRP A 106 5.84 -6.61 -7.62
CA TRP A 106 5.06 -7.04 -8.77
C TRP A 106 5.78 -8.03 -9.68
N LYS A 107 7.07 -8.27 -9.43
CA LYS A 107 7.93 -9.17 -10.19
C LYS A 107 7.77 -10.59 -9.71
#